data_AF-A0AAU4H3U4-F1
#
_entry.id   AF-A0AAU4H3U4-F1
#
_cell.length_a   1.000
_cell.length_b   1.000
_cell.length_c   1.000
_cell.angle_alpha   90.00
_cell.angle_beta   90.00
_cell.angle_gamma   90.00
#
_symmetry.space_group_name_H-M   'P 1'
#
loop_
_entity.id
_entity.type
_entity.pdbx_description
1 polymer ?
#
loop_
_entity_poly.entity_id
_entity_poly.type
_entity_poly.pdbx_seq_one_letter_code
_entity_poly.pdbx_strand_id
1 'polypeptide(L)'
;MTVRIPTGCLFTHIVRGGGKRITYQNAGVDCAFVGALSSGFCNWRIDFTYADTSNRTYRTSRGRTHPECKIDPMRNNSPQTLPRYGKACAHLHVNGVRRVSQCHHITK
;
A
#
# COMPACT_ATOMS: atom_id res chain seq x y z
N MET A 1 -14.16 9.23 -13.64
CA MET A 1 -12.75 9.51 -13.99
C MET A 1 -11.82 8.53 -13.28
N THR A 2 -10.85 7.99 -14.01
CA THR A 2 -9.93 6.93 -13.55
C THR A 2 -8.61 7.59 -13.17
N VAL A 3 -8.40 7.93 -11.89
CA VAL A 3 -7.15 8.55 -11.45
C VAL A 3 -6.04 7.49 -11.47
N ARG A 4 -5.21 7.52 -12.52
CA ARG A 4 -3.92 6.81 -12.52
C ARG A 4 -2.95 7.59 -11.62
N ILE A 5 -1.93 6.92 -11.09
CA ILE A 5 -0.87 7.63 -10.37
C ILE A 5 -0.29 8.69 -11.32
N PRO A 6 -0.32 9.99 -10.97
CA PRO A 6 0.15 11.04 -11.86
C PRO A 6 1.64 10.88 -12.19
N THR A 7 2.04 11.34 -13.38
CA THR A 7 3.45 11.39 -13.77
C THR A 7 4.23 12.22 -12.74
N GLY A 8 5.33 11.66 -12.22
CA GLY A 8 6.11 12.26 -11.13
C GLY A 8 5.71 11.80 -9.72
N CYS A 9 4.74 10.89 -9.59
CA CYS A 9 4.40 10.22 -8.34
C CYS A 9 4.73 8.72 -8.39
N LEU A 10 5.20 8.17 -7.28
CA LEU A 10 5.47 6.75 -7.09
C LEU A 10 4.71 6.21 -5.88
N PHE A 11 4.10 5.03 -6.02
CA PHE A 11 3.55 4.32 -4.86
C PHE A 11 4.61 3.39 -4.29
N THR A 12 5.03 3.66 -3.07
CA THR A 12 6.05 2.92 -2.34
C THR A 12 5.40 2.03 -1.28
N HIS A 13 5.94 0.82 -1.12
CA HIS A 13 5.60 -0.07 -0.02
C HIS A 13 6.90 -0.57 0.59
N ILE A 14 7.07 -0.34 1.88
CA ILE A 14 8.25 -0.72 2.64
C ILE A 14 7.83 -1.80 3.61
N VAL A 15 8.54 -2.93 3.58
CA VAL A 15 8.43 -4.00 4.57
C VAL A 15 9.82 -4.26 5.11
N ARG A 16 9.99 -4.15 6.43
CA ARG A 16 11.22 -4.53 7.14
C ARG A 16 10.90 -5.64 8.13
N GLY A 17 11.88 -6.53 8.31
CA GLY A 17 11.70 -7.73 9.11
C GLY A 17 12.62 -8.86 8.64
N GLY A 18 12.37 -10.06 9.14
CA GLY A 18 13.11 -11.26 8.78
C GLY A 18 12.23 -12.50 8.85
N GLY A 19 12.31 -13.35 7.82
CA GLY A 19 11.42 -14.48 7.64
C GLY A 19 9.95 -14.03 7.69
N LYS A 20 9.16 -14.65 8.58
CA LYS A 20 7.73 -14.31 8.76
C LYS A 20 7.47 -13.08 9.64
N ARG A 21 8.49 -12.54 10.31
CA ARG A 21 8.33 -11.45 11.27
C ARG A 21 8.51 -10.11 10.57
N ILE A 22 7.46 -9.29 10.55
CA ILE A 22 7.46 -7.90 10.07
C ILE A 22 7.60 -6.98 11.28
N THR A 23 8.67 -6.19 11.30
CA THR A 23 8.92 -5.18 12.34
C THR A 23 8.46 -3.79 11.93
N TYR A 24 8.39 -3.52 10.62
CA TYR A 24 7.91 -2.25 10.10
C TYR A 24 7.24 -2.46 8.75
N GLN A 25 6.08 -1.84 8.58
CA GLN A 25 5.39 -1.82 7.30
C GLN A 25 4.71 -0.48 7.08
N ASN A 26 5.00 0.13 5.93
CA ASN A 26 4.43 1.40 5.51
C ASN A 26 4.16 1.36 4.01
N ALA A 27 3.13 2.05 3.55
CA ALA A 27 3.01 2.37 2.14
C ALA A 27 2.47 3.78 1.97
N GLY A 28 2.86 4.42 0.89
CA GLY A 28 2.42 5.76 0.56
C GLY A 28 2.66 6.13 -0.89
N VAL A 29 2.16 7.30 -1.26
CA VAL A 29 2.53 7.93 -2.53
C VAL A 29 3.53 9.02 -2.25
N ASP A 30 4.66 8.95 -2.93
CA ASP A 30 5.70 9.97 -2.94
C ASP A 30 5.62 10.70 -4.28
N CYS A 31 5.22 11.97 -4.26
CA CYS A 31 5.14 12.82 -5.43
C CYS A 31 6.28 13.85 -5.44
N ALA A 32 7.00 13.94 -6.55
CA ALA A 32 8.07 14.92 -6.75
C ALA A 32 7.70 15.94 -7.84
N PHE A 33 8.27 17.15 -7.73
CA PHE A 33 8.18 18.21 -8.73
C PHE A 33 6.71 18.57 -9.08
N VAL A 34 6.38 18.76 -10.37
CA VAL A 34 5.02 19.09 -10.83
C VAL A 34 3.94 18.07 -10.46
N GLY A 35 4.34 16.83 -10.12
CA GLY A 35 3.44 15.81 -9.60
C GLY A 35 2.79 16.25 -8.29
N ALA A 36 3.52 16.91 -7.39
CA ALA A 36 2.99 17.40 -6.11
C ALA A 36 2.02 18.58 -6.24
N LEU A 37 2.13 19.36 -7.34
CA LEU A 37 1.32 20.56 -7.58
C LEU A 37 -0.06 20.25 -8.19
N SER A 38 -0.26 19.05 -8.76
CA SER A 38 -1.50 18.66 -9.46
C SER A 38 -2.16 17.38 -8.93
N SER A 39 -1.56 16.69 -7.96
CA SER A 39 -2.06 15.42 -7.43
C SER A 39 -2.84 15.61 -6.13
N GLY A 40 -4.17 15.52 -6.21
CA GLY A 40 -5.04 15.41 -5.04
C GLY A 40 -5.66 14.01 -4.98
N PHE A 41 -5.17 13.13 -4.11
CA PHE A 41 -5.84 11.87 -3.85
C PHE A 41 -6.94 12.11 -2.81
N CYS A 42 -8.20 12.20 -3.25
CA CYS A 42 -9.36 12.33 -2.38
C CYS A 42 -10.06 10.97 -2.21
N ASN A 43 -10.81 10.78 -1.12
CA ASN A 43 -11.48 9.51 -0.81
C ASN A 43 -10.52 8.31 -0.92
N TRP A 44 -9.33 8.47 -0.35
CA TRP A 44 -8.25 7.51 -0.51
C TRP A 44 -8.21 6.52 0.65
N ARG A 45 -7.69 5.32 0.39
CA ARG A 45 -7.49 4.26 1.38
C ARG A 45 -6.30 3.40 0.97
N ILE A 46 -5.47 3.00 1.94
CA ILE A 46 -4.39 2.04 1.70
C ILE A 46 -4.68 0.74 2.46
N ASP A 47 -4.73 -0.36 1.73
CA ASP A 47 -4.97 -1.70 2.27
C ASP A 47 -3.69 -2.55 2.16
N PHE A 48 -3.39 -3.34 3.20
CA PHE A 48 -2.32 -4.34 3.14
C PHE A 48 -2.91 -5.74 3.04
N THR A 49 -2.48 -6.54 2.07
CA THR A 49 -2.94 -7.92 1.89
C THR A 49 -1.79 -8.90 2.00
N TYR A 50 -2.04 -10.06 2.56
CA TYR A 50 -1.07 -11.14 2.70
C TYR A 50 -1.62 -12.40 2.06
N ALA A 51 -0.83 -12.99 1.18
CA ALA A 51 -1.15 -14.23 0.51
C ALA A 51 -0.04 -15.25 0.70
N ASP A 52 -0.39 -16.53 0.69
CA ASP A 52 0.59 -17.61 0.75
C ASP A 52 1.31 -17.81 -0.60
N THR A 53 2.22 -18.78 -0.65
CA THR A 53 2.99 -19.13 -1.86
C THR A 53 2.11 -19.67 -3.00
N SER A 54 0.89 -20.11 -2.70
CA SER A 54 -0.13 -20.52 -3.69
C SER A 54 -1.02 -19.34 -4.11
N ASN A 55 -0.64 -18.10 -3.80
CA ASN A 55 -1.39 -16.88 -4.07
C ASN A 55 -2.76 -16.78 -3.37
N ARG A 56 -3.04 -17.60 -2.35
CA ARG A 56 -4.28 -17.48 -1.58
C ARG A 56 -4.16 -16.39 -0.52
N THR A 57 -4.90 -15.30 -0.71
CA THR A 57 -5.01 -14.23 0.30
C THR A 57 -5.66 -14.78 1.57
N TYR A 58 -4.96 -14.70 2.69
CA TYR A 58 -5.44 -15.18 3.99
C TYR A 58 -5.70 -14.03 4.97
N ARG A 59 -5.17 -12.83 4.72
CA ARG A 59 -5.40 -11.66 5.57
C ARG A 59 -5.42 -10.37 4.76
N THR A 60 -6.32 -9.47 5.13
CA THR A 60 -6.35 -8.08 4.65
C THR A 60 -6.45 -7.14 5.84
N SER A 61 -5.45 -6.28 6.02
CA SER A 61 -5.49 -5.12 6.92
C SER A 61 -6.03 -3.93 6.16
N ARG A 62 -7.36 -3.75 6.20
CA ARG A 62 -8.05 -2.64 5.51
C ARG A 62 -7.82 -1.32 6.24
N GLY A 63 -7.47 -0.27 5.51
CA GLY A 63 -7.30 1.07 6.06
C GLY A 63 -8.62 1.79 6.30
N ARG A 64 -8.58 2.94 6.99
CA ARG A 64 -9.70 3.89 6.99
C ARG A 64 -9.76 4.59 5.63
N THR A 65 -10.96 4.92 5.17
CA THR A 65 -11.13 5.81 4.00
C THR A 65 -11.04 7.25 4.48
N HIS A 66 -10.15 8.01 3.85
CA HIS A 66 -9.88 9.41 4.11
C HIS A 66 -10.61 10.26 3.06
N PRO A 67 -11.73 10.93 3.40
CA PRO A 67 -12.48 11.75 2.44
C PRO A 67 -11.69 12.97 1.97
N GLU A 68 -10.79 13.49 2.81
CA GLU A 68 -9.92 14.61 2.49
C GLU A 68 -8.94 14.30 1.34
N CYS A 69 -8.61 15.34 0.58
CA CYS A 69 -7.62 15.26 -0.48
C CYS A 69 -6.22 15.43 0.10
N LYS A 70 -5.31 14.52 -0.23
CA LYS A 70 -3.90 14.61 0.17
C LYS A 70 -2.99 14.32 -1.02
N ILE A 71 -1.84 15.00 -1.08
CA ILE A 71 -0.84 14.81 -2.14
C ILE A 71 0.01 13.55 -1.88
N ASP A 72 0.20 13.22 -0.60
CA ASP A 72 1.04 12.15 -0.07
C ASP A 72 0.24 11.22 0.86
N PRO A 73 -0.78 10.50 0.36
CA PRO A 73 -1.48 9.50 1.16
C PRO A 73 -0.48 8.46 1.67
N MET A 74 -0.45 8.24 2.98
CA MET A 74 0.48 7.33 3.63
C MET A 74 -0.20 6.59 4.77
N ARG A 75 0.17 5.31 4.96
CA ARG A 75 -0.33 4.49 6.06
C ARG A 75 0.75 3.57 6.61
N ASN A 76 0.88 3.56 7.94
CA ASN A 76 1.64 2.55 8.67
C ASN A 76 0.75 1.37 9.07
N ASN A 77 1.36 0.20 9.20
CA ASN A 77 0.72 -0.98 9.74
C ASN A 77 1.53 -1.53 10.92
N SER A 78 0.84 -2.06 11.92
CA SER A 78 1.47 -2.54 13.14
C SER A 78 2.44 -3.71 12.86
N PRO A 79 3.53 -3.84 13.63
CA PRO A 79 4.39 -5.02 13.61
C PRO A 79 3.58 -6.29 13.82
N GLN A 80 3.97 -7.37 13.15
CA GLN A 80 3.25 -8.64 13.22
C GLN A 80 4.11 -9.82 12.78
N THR A 81 3.71 -11.02 13.18
CA THR A 81 4.25 -12.27 12.66
C THR A 81 3.23 -12.89 11.72
N LEU A 82 3.65 -13.16 10.48
CA LEU A 82 2.82 -13.81 9.48
C LEU A 82 2.68 -15.30 9.78
N PRO A 83 1.50 -15.91 9.62
CA PRO A 83 1.33 -17.35 9.80
C PRO A 83 2.03 -18.14 8.69
N ARG A 84 2.12 -17.57 7.48
CA ARG A 84 2.63 -18.23 6.26
C ARG A 84 3.59 -17.31 5.50
N TYR A 85 4.59 -17.92 4.86
CA TYR A 85 5.37 -17.28 3.79
C TYR A 85 4.51 -17.07 2.54
N GLY A 86 4.94 -16.16 1.67
CA GLY A 86 4.25 -15.83 0.44
C GLY A 86 4.52 -14.39 0.02
N LYS A 87 3.49 -13.55 -0.03
CA LYS A 87 3.64 -12.13 -0.40
C LYS A 87 2.87 -11.19 0.50
N ALA A 88 3.45 -10.02 0.73
CA ALA A 88 2.80 -8.88 1.35
C ALA A 88 2.64 -7.78 0.31
N CYS A 89 1.41 -7.32 0.06
CA CYS A 89 1.11 -6.26 -0.89
C CYS A 89 0.45 -5.08 -0.20
N ALA A 90 0.71 -3.88 -0.70
CA ALA A 90 -0.05 -2.68 -0.39
C ALA A 90 -0.85 -2.25 -1.62
N HIS A 91 -2.08 -1.79 -1.42
CA HIS A 91 -2.98 -1.33 -2.47
C HIS A 91 -3.49 0.06 -2.14
N LEU A 92 -3.34 1.02 -3.06
CA LEU A 92 -3.99 2.32 -2.96
C LEU A 92 -5.35 2.27 -3.67
N HIS A 93 -6.39 2.65 -2.94
CA HIS A 93 -7.73 2.88 -3.46
C HIS A 93 -8.04 4.37 -3.46
N VAL A 94 -8.68 4.86 -4.53
CA VAL A 94 -9.12 6.26 -4.69
C VAL A 94 -10.54 6.24 -5.25
N ASN A 95 -11.49 6.81 -4.52
CA ASN A 95 -12.93 6.69 -4.79
C ASN A 95 -13.36 5.20 -4.87
N GLY A 96 -12.88 4.38 -3.94
CA GLY A 96 -13.18 2.93 -3.87
C GLY A 96 -12.45 2.04 -4.89
N VAL A 97 -11.91 2.61 -5.97
CA VAL A 97 -11.24 1.85 -7.04
C VAL A 97 -9.75 1.69 -6.73
N ARG A 98 -9.23 0.45 -6.82
CA ARG A 98 -7.80 0.17 -6.70
C ARG A 98 -7.04 0.80 -7.86
N ARG A 99 -6.07 1.68 -7.57
CA ARG A 99 -5.28 2.40 -8.58
C ARG A 99 -3.92 1.76 -8.81
N VAL A 100 -3.30 1.24 -7.77
CA VAL A 100 -1.96 0.64 -7.83
C VAL A 100 -1.77 -0.39 -6.73
N SER A 101 -0.87 -1.33 -6.96
CA SER A 101 -0.44 -2.36 -6.01
C SER A 101 1.09 -2.48 -6.05
N GLN A 102 1.72 -2.59 -4.88
CA GLN A 102 3.14 -2.95 -4.77
C GLN A 102 3.31 -4.11 -3.79
N CYS A 103 4.00 -5.17 -4.21
CA CYS A 103 4.14 -6.42 -3.46
C CYS A 103 5.59 -6.76 -3.19
N HIS A 104 5.83 -7.38 -2.02
CA HIS A 104 7.09 -7.99 -1.62
C HIS A 104 6.88 -9.49 -1.41
N HIS A 105 7.86 -10.29 -1.83
CA HIS A 105 7.91 -11.69 -1.46
C HIS A 105 8.48 -11.83 -0.06
N ILE A 106 7.76 -12.53 0.80
CA ILE A 106 8.19 -12.89 2.14
C ILE A 106 8.54 -14.37 2.08
N THR A 107 9.82 -14.65 1.92
CA THR A 107 10.39 -15.99 1.83
C THR A 107 11.25 -16.29 3.06
N LYS A 108 11.77 -17.51 3.12
CA LYS A 108 12.81 -17.88 4.08
C LYS A 108 14.10 -17.12 3.78
#